data_AF-A0A7Z2GD92-F1
#
_entry.id   AF-A0A7Z2GD92-F1
#
_cell.length_a   1.000
_cell.length_b   1.000
_cell.length_c   1.000
_cell.angle_alpha   90.00
_cell.angle_beta   90.00
_cell.angle_gamma   90.00
#
_symmetry.space_group_name_H-M   'P 1'
#
loop_
_entity.id
_entity.type
_entity.pdbx_description
1 polymer ?
#
loop_
_entity_poly.entity_id
_entity_poly.type
_entity_poly.pdbx_seq_one_letter_code
_entity_poly.pdbx_strand_id
1 'polypeptide(L)' 'MKLNPNQKSALIQASKLGIECIDATILQLKAECPDAFHSQRTLRKRQFHHRPASDTPHFSFVVNRQS' A
#
# COMPACT_ATOMS: atom_id res chain seq x y z
N MET A 1 2.25 10.98 7.22
CA MET A 1 0.86 11.19 7.71
C MET A 1 0.08 9.88 7.53
N LYS A 2 -1.08 9.66 8.16
CA LYS A 2 -1.93 8.47 7.92
C LYS A 2 -3.29 8.93 7.40
N LEU A 3 -3.95 8.08 6.61
CA LEU A 3 -5.33 8.32 6.19
C LEU A 3 -6.24 8.54 7.39
N ASN A 4 -7.12 9.53 7.30
CA ASN A 4 -8.15 9.79 8.31
C ASN A 4 -9.30 8.76 8.20
N PRO A 5 -10.24 8.72 9.17
CA PRO A 5 -11.34 7.76 9.15
C PRO A 5 -12.22 7.81 7.89
N ASN A 6 -12.47 9.00 7.33
CA ASN A 6 -13.30 9.17 6.13
C ASN A 6 -12.60 8.61 4.90
N GLN A 7 -11.30 8.87 4.76
CA GLN A 7 -10.47 8.34 3.66
C GLN A 7 -10.36 6.81 3.72
N LYS A 8 -10.27 6.25 4.94
CA LYS A 8 -10.33 4.79 5.14
C LYS A 8 -11.70 4.22 4.75
N SER A 9 -12.78 4.90 5.14
CA SER A 9 -14.15 4.50 4.77
C SER A 9 -14.34 4.50 3.25
N ALA A 10 -13.82 5.51 2.55
CA ALA A 10 -13.86 5.58 1.09
C ALA A 10 -13.20 4.36 0.42
N LEU A 11 -12.01 3.94 0.89
CA LEU A 11 -11.36 2.72 0.40
C LEU A 11 -12.17 1.46 0.69
N ILE A 12 -12.81 1.37 1.86
CA ILE A 12 -13.68 0.23 2.23
C ILE A 12 -14.94 0.19 1.36
N GLN A 13 -15.50 1.33 0.97
CA GLN A 13 -16.65 1.33 0.05
C GLN A 13 -16.21 1.00 -1.38
N ALA A 14 -15.08 1.55 -1.84
CA ALA A 14 -14.51 1.24 -3.14
C ALA A 14 -14.22 -0.25 -3.30
N SER A 15 -13.74 -0.93 -2.25
CA SER A 15 -13.46 -2.37 -2.30
C SER A 15 -14.70 -3.23 -2.51
N LYS A 16 -15.90 -2.72 -2.20
CA LYS A 16 -17.17 -3.41 -2.47
C LYS A 16 -17.65 -3.26 -3.91
N LEU A 17 -17.15 -2.24 -4.62
CA LEU A 17 -17.58 -1.90 -5.98
C LEU A 17 -16.66 -2.50 -7.05
N GLY A 18 -15.41 -2.80 -6.70
CA GLY A 18 -14.47 -3.52 -7.57
C GLY A 18 -13.16 -2.76 -7.79
N ILE A 19 -12.25 -3.39 -8.54
CA ILE A 19 -10.86 -2.93 -8.67
C ILE A 19 -10.75 -1.53 -9.30
N GLU A 20 -11.59 -1.21 -10.27
CA GLU A 20 -11.58 0.11 -10.93
C GLU A 20 -11.93 1.24 -9.95
N CYS A 21 -12.90 1.01 -9.06
CA CYS A 21 -13.27 1.97 -8.02
C CYS A 21 -12.17 2.12 -6.95
N ILE A 22 -11.47 1.03 -6.63
CA ILE A 22 -10.31 1.06 -5.73
C ILE A 22 -9.22 1.96 -6.35
N ASP A 23 -8.88 1.74 -7.62
CA ASP A 23 -7.82 2.48 -8.29
C ASP A 23 -8.15 3.98 -8.40
N ALA A 24 -9.39 4.32 -8.77
CA ALA A 24 -9.86 5.70 -8.80
C ALA A 24 -9.75 6.36 -7.41
N THR A 25 -10.15 5.65 -6.36
CA THR A 25 -10.08 6.15 -4.98
C THR A 25 -8.62 6.33 -4.52
N ILE A 26 -7.74 5.39 -4.85
CA ILE A 26 -6.30 5.50 -4.55
C ILE A 26 -5.68 6.70 -5.27
N LEU A 27 -6.03 6.94 -6.54
CA LEU A 27 -5.56 8.09 -7.30
C LEU A 27 -5.96 9.41 -6.63
N GLN A 28 -7.23 9.54 -6.23
CA GLN A 28 -7.71 10.70 -5.51
C GLN A 28 -6.95 10.90 -4.18
N LEU A 29 -6.82 9.84 -3.37
CA LEU A 29 -6.15 9.92 -2.08
C LEU A 29 -4.66 10.26 -2.20
N LYS A 30 -3.98 9.82 -3.26
CA LYS A 30 -2.58 10.21 -3.53
C LYS A 30 -2.45 11.70 -3.82
N ALA A 31 -3.44 12.32 -4.46
CA ALA A 31 -3.46 13.76 -4.71
C ALA A 31 -3.75 14.55 -3.42
N GLU A 32 -4.68 14.09 -2.60
CA GLU A 32 -5.06 14.76 -1.34
C GLU A 32 -4.04 14.59 -0.21
N CYS A 33 -3.44 13.40 -0.09
CA CYS A 33 -2.54 13.06 1.01
C CYS A 33 -1.37 12.17 0.51
N PRO A 34 -0.43 12.73 -0.27
CA PRO A 34 0.67 11.97 -0.85
C PRO A 34 1.53 11.25 0.21
N ASP A 35 1.69 11.85 1.39
CA ASP A 35 2.49 11.30 2.50
C ASP A 35 1.85 10.09 3.19
N ALA A 36 0.60 9.74 2.85
CA ALA A 36 -0.02 8.50 3.29
C ALA A 36 0.39 7.29 2.44
N PHE A 37 1.09 7.51 1.31
CA PHE A 37 1.51 6.48 0.37
C PHE A 37 3.03 6.34 0.32
N HIS A 38 3.51 5.17 -0.07
CA HIS A 38 4.93 4.98 -0.34
C HIS A 38 5.32 5.69 -1.65
N SER A 39 6.44 6.41 -1.62
CA SER A 39 7.15 6.85 -2.82
C SER A 39 8.08 5.73 -3.31
N GLN A 40 8.61 5.84 -4.52
CA GLN A 40 9.61 4.89 -5.03
C GLN A 40 10.79 4.69 -4.08
N ARG A 41 11.22 5.75 -3.40
CA ARG A 41 12.28 5.69 -2.39
C ARG A 41 11.86 4.90 -1.14
N THR A 42 10.63 5.06 -0.68
CA THR A 42 10.14 4.38 0.53
C THR A 42 9.62 2.97 0.26
N LEU A 43 9.23 2.64 -0.98
CA LEU A 43 8.91 1.27 -1.40
C LEU A 43 10.11 0.33 -1.19
N ARG A 44 11.32 0.79 -1.52
CA ARG A 44 12.58 0.07 -1.29
C ARG A 44 12.94 -0.11 0.19
N LYS A 45 12.19 0.51 1.11
CA LYS A 45 12.36 0.35 2.56
C LYS A 45 11.37 -0.66 3.17
N ARG A 46 10.45 -1.20 2.37
CA ARG A 46 9.43 -2.15 2.86
C ARG A 46 10.08 -3.48 3.23
N GLN A 47 9.65 -4.01 4.37
CA GLN A 47 9.97 -5.36 4.81
C GLN A 47 8.74 -6.24 4.61
N PHE A 48 8.90 -7.38 3.96
CA PHE A 48 7.83 -8.35 3.76
C PHE A 48 8.01 -9.56 4.67
N HIS A 49 6.92 -10.18 5.12
CA HIS A 49 6.98 -11.43 5.89
C HIS A 49 7.21 -12.67 5.01
N HIS A 50 6.96 -12.53 3.70
CA HIS A 50 7.21 -13.56 2.70
C HIS A 50 8.09 -12.99 1.60
N ARG A 51 8.77 -13.84 0.84
CA ARG A 51 9.55 -13.40 -0.31
C ARG A 51 8.59 -12.84 -1.37
N PRO A 52 8.69 -11.54 -1.72
CA PRO A 52 7.84 -10.96 -2.75
C PRO A 52 8.32 -11.42 -4.15
N ALA A 53 7.53 -11.14 -5.19
CA ALA A 53 7.93 -11.36 -6.58
C ALA A 53 9.24 -10.62 -6.91
N SER A 54 10.00 -11.13 -7.89
CA SER A 54 11.36 -10.67 -8.22
C SER A 54 11.45 -9.20 -8.62
N ASP A 55 10.37 -8.63 -9.14
CA ASP A 55 10.24 -7.24 -9.59
C ASP A 55 9.73 -6.27 -8.52
N THR A 56 9.29 -6.78 -7.36
CA THR A 56 8.69 -5.94 -6.31
C THR A 56 9.79 -5.18 -5.55
N PRO A 57 9.79 -3.84 -5.55
CA PRO A 57 10.79 -3.07 -4.80
C PRO A 57 10.60 -3.27 -3.30
N HIS A 58 11.64 -3.77 -2.62
CA HIS A 58 11.65 -4.05 -1.18
C HIS A 58 13.06 -3.90 -0.60
N PHE A 59 13.14 -3.78 0.73
CA PHE A 59 14.42 -3.74 1.47
C PHE A 59 14.91 -5.14 1.80
N SER A 60 14.01 -5.93 2.40
CA SER A 60 14.27 -7.29 2.85
C SER A 60 12.96 -8.05 3.00
N PHE A 61 13.06 -9.35 3.16
CA PHE A 61 11.96 -10.20 3.61
C PHE A 61 12.42 -10.97 4.85
N VAL A 62 11.51 -11.19 5.79
CA VAL A 62 11.77 -12.01 6.98
C VAL A 62 11.85 -13.46 6.51
N VAL A 63 13.04 -14.04 6.53
CA VAL A 63 13.19 -15.49 6.42
C VAL A 63 12.83 -16.03 7.79
N ASN A 64 11.64 -16.59 7.97
CA ASN A 64 11.39 -17.41 9.15
C ASN A 64 12.37 -18.59 9.09
N ARG A 65 13.50 -18.48 9.78
CA ARG A 65 14.27 -19.65 10.20
C ARG A 65 13.39 -20.35 11.23
N GLN A 66 12.66 -21.37 10.78
CA GLN A 66 12.19 -22.40 11.69
C GLN A 66 13.44 -23.07 12.26
N SER A 67 13.65 -22.91 13.56
CA SER A 67 14.47 -23.79 14.39
C SER A 67 13.62 -24.99 14.80
#